data_AF-A0A9X1WWK7-F1
#
_entry.id   AF-A0A9X1WWK7-F1
#
_cell.length_a   1.000
_cell.length_b   1.000
_cell.length_c   1.000
_cell.angle_alpha   90.00
_cell.angle_beta   90.00
_cell.angle_gamma   90.00
#
_symmetry.space_group_name_H-M   'P 1'
#
loop_
_entity.id
_entity.type
_entity.pdbx_description
1 polymer ?
#
loop_
_entity_poly.entity_id
_entity_poly.type
_entity_poly.pdbx_seq_one_letter_code
_entity_poly.pdbx_strand_id
1 'polypeptide(L)' 'MSRFMKPLTSLIHFHTAMLDEIPVAVFMGREMIGSGKIIQITDYIVKIGDDFYVRENCIFKYAI' A
#
# COMPACT_ATOMS: atom_id res chain seq x y z
N MET A 1 -13.36 16.21 -4.34
CA MET A 1 -12.90 14.86 -3.96
C MET A 1 -11.38 14.85 -4.02
N SER A 2 -10.72 14.62 -2.88
CA SER A 2 -9.28 14.82 -2.71
C SER A 2 -8.46 14.01 -3.70
N ARG A 3 -7.53 14.68 -4.41
CA ARG A 3 -6.65 14.12 -5.46
C ARG A 3 -5.53 13.22 -4.91
N PHE A 4 -5.49 13.04 -3.58
CA PHE A 4 -4.35 12.61 -2.79
C PHE A 4 -4.32 11.12 -2.37
N MET A 5 -5.28 10.30 -2.79
CA MET A 5 -5.27 8.86 -2.43
C MET A 5 -5.60 7.94 -3.61
N LYS A 6 -4.74 7.98 -4.63
CA LYS A 6 -4.85 7.04 -5.75
C LYS A 6 -4.58 5.60 -5.28
N PRO A 7 -5.43 4.62 -5.59
CA PRO A 7 -5.25 3.25 -5.16
C PRO A 7 -4.13 2.53 -5.94
N LEU A 8 -3.41 1.64 -5.25
CA LEU A 8 -2.46 0.71 -5.85
C LEU A 8 -3.24 -0.57 -6.22
N THR A 9 -3.65 -0.68 -7.48
CA THR A 9 -4.47 -1.80 -7.98
C THR A 9 -3.70 -2.83 -8.79
N SER A 10 -2.47 -2.52 -9.21
CA SER A 10 -1.64 -3.38 -10.06
C SER A 10 -0.25 -3.56 -9.44
N LEU A 11 0.41 -4.68 -9.74
CA LEU A 11 1.76 -4.98 -9.25
C LEU A 11 2.75 -3.85 -9.57
N ILE A 12 2.66 -3.24 -10.75
CA ILE A 12 3.53 -2.14 -11.12
C ILE A 12 3.39 -0.94 -10.18
N HIS A 13 2.19 -0.62 -9.68
CA HIS A 13 2.03 0.46 -8.70
C HIS A 13 2.74 0.14 -7.38
N PHE A 14 2.68 -1.10 -6.89
CA PHE A 14 3.39 -1.51 -5.68
C PHE A 14 4.90 -1.45 -5.86
N HIS A 15 5.42 -1.98 -6.97
CA HIS A 15 6.85 -1.95 -7.25
C HIS A 15 7.37 -0.53 -7.46
N THR A 16 6.62 0.34 -8.15
CA THR A 16 6.97 1.76 -8.27
C THR A 16 6.99 2.44 -6.89
N ALA A 17 5.95 2.26 -6.06
CA ALA A 17 5.92 2.82 -4.71
C ALA A 17 7.08 2.33 -3.84
N MET A 18 7.47 1.06 -3.97
CA MET A 18 8.62 0.48 -3.27
C MET A 18 9.94 1.08 -3.73
N LEU A 19 10.18 1.16 -5.05
CA LEU A 19 11.42 1.68 -5.63
C LEU A 19 11.60 3.18 -5.39
N ASP A 20 10.53 3.95 -5.49
CA ASP A 20 10.54 5.41 -5.28
C ASP A 20 10.42 5.77 -3.79
N GLU A 21 10.37 4.76 -2.91
CA GLU A 21 10.19 4.92 -1.46
C GLU A 21 8.98 5.77 -1.07
N ILE A 22 7.91 5.73 -1.86
CA ILE A 22 6.69 6.50 -1.64
C ILE A 22 5.87 5.85 -0.52
N PRO A 23 5.45 6.61 0.51
CA PRO A 23 4.57 6.10 1.55
C PRO A 23 3.23 5.63 1.00
N VAL A 24 2.75 4.50 1.52
CA VAL A 24 1.48 3.87 1.19
C VAL A 24 0.65 3.74 2.46
N ALA A 25 -0.61 4.13 2.38
CA ALA A 25 -1.62 3.91 3.39
C ALA A 25 -2.38 2.60 3.12
N VAL A 26 -2.63 1.84 4.17
CA VAL A 26 -3.37 0.58 4.13
C VAL A 26 -4.72 0.75 4.80
N PHE A 27 -5.77 0.28 4.13
CA PHE A 27 -7.13 0.35 4.61
C PHE A 27 -7.78 -1.02 4.63
N MET A 28 -8.61 -1.27 5.63
CA MET A 28 -9.58 -2.36 5.65
C MET A 28 -10.98 -1.74 5.64
N GLY A 29 -11.69 -1.88 4.53
CA GLY A 29 -12.93 -1.15 4.30
C GLY A 29 -12.71 0.37 4.27
N ARG A 30 -13.22 1.09 5.28
CA ARG A 30 -13.08 2.56 5.41
C ARG A 30 -12.08 2.98 6.48
N GLU A 31 -11.51 2.03 7.21
CA GLU A 31 -10.59 2.29 8.31
C GLU A 31 -9.15 2.20 7.81
N MET A 32 -8.32 3.20 8.16
CA MET A 32 -6.88 3.14 7.94
C MET A 32 -6.27 2.29 9.05
N ILE A 33 -5.68 1.17 8.68
CA ILE A 33 -5.11 0.20 9.63
C ILE A 33 -3.58 0.25 9.69
N GLY A 34 -2.96 1.00 8.78
CA GLY A 34 -1.51 1.15 8.75
C GLY A 34 -1.03 2.09 7.65
N SER A 35 0.24 2.45 7.71
CA SER A 35 0.89 3.26 6.69
C SER A 35 2.41 3.14 6.77
N GLY A 36 3.10 3.30 5.65
CA GLY A 36 4.55 3.35 5.62
C GLY A 36 5.12 3.06 4.24
N LYS A 37 6.42 2.79 4.18
CA LYS A 37 7.10 2.37 2.95
C LYS A 37 6.97 0.87 2.75
N ILE A 38 6.80 0.44 1.50
CA ILE A 38 6.81 -0.97 1.15
C ILE A 38 8.24 -1.49 1.27
N ILE A 39 8.42 -2.57 2.03
CA ILE A 39 9.72 -3.22 2.26
C ILE A 39 9.82 -4.51 1.43
N GLN A 40 8.70 -5.19 1.21
CA GLN A 40 8.66 -6.45 0.47
C GLN A 40 7.30 -6.65 -0.19
N ILE A 41 7.32 -7.19 -1.40
CA ILE A 41 6.12 -7.60 -2.14
C ILE A 41 6.27 -9.08 -2.46
N THR A 42 5.23 -9.85 -2.16
CA THR A 42 5.08 -11.25 -2.56
C THR A 42 3.78 -11.41 -3.34
N ASP A 43 3.48 -12.64 -3.76
CA ASP A 43 2.25 -12.93 -4.48
C ASP A 43 0.98 -12.64 -3.68
N TYR A 44 1.03 -12.62 -2.34
CA TYR A 44 -0.16 -12.45 -1.50
C TYR A 44 -0.01 -11.40 -0.41
N ILE A 45 1.23 -11.06 -0.04
CA ILE A 45 1.54 -10.20 1.11
C ILE A 45 2.34 -8.99 0.63
N VAL A 46 1.98 -7.83 1.17
CA VAL A 46 2.77 -6.60 1.09
C VAL A 46 3.27 -6.28 2.50
N LYS A 47 4.59 -6.24 2.69
CA LYS A 47 5.20 -5.81 3.94
C LYS A 47 5.39 -4.29 3.89
N ILE A 48 4.85 -3.58 4.87
CA ILE A 48 4.96 -2.12 4.99
C ILE A 48 5.49 -1.81 6.39
N GLY A 49 6.66 -1.16 6.45
CA GLY A 49 7.40 -1.07 7.70
C GLY A 49 7.69 -2.47 8.26
N ASP A 50 7.26 -2.73 9.49
CA ASP A 50 7.40 -4.03 10.16
C ASP A 50 6.16 -4.93 10.04
N ASP A 51 5.06 -4.41 9.47
CA ASP A 51 3.77 -5.10 9.40
C ASP A 51 3.54 -5.80 8.06
N PHE A 52 2.74 -6.87 8.11
CA PHE A 52 2.38 -7.68 6.94
C PHE A 52 0.89 -7.55 6.62
N TYR A 53 0.58 -7.22 5.37
CA TYR A 53 -0.80 -7.02 4.91
C TYR A 53 -1.14 -7.97 3.77
N VAL A 54 -2.25 -8.70 3.90
CA VAL A 54 -2.77 -9.57 2.84
C VAL A 54 -3.39 -8.70 1.75
N ARG A 55 -2.87 -8.83 0.52
CA ARG A 55 -3.18 -7.93 -0.59
C ARG A 55 -4.66 -7.96 -0.99
N GLU A 56 -5.29 -9.13 -0.92
CA GLU A 56 -6.72 -9.30 -1.26
C GLU A 56 -7.66 -8.70 -0.22
N ASN A 57 -7.23 -8.58 1.04
CA ASN A 57 -8.07 -8.10 2.14
C ASN A 57 -7.91 -6.60 2.40
N CYS A 58 -6.93 -5.96 1.76
CA CYS A 58 -6.53 -4.59 2.04
C CYS A 58 -6.64 -3.71 0.80
N ILE A 59 -6.99 -2.45 1.01
CA ILE A 59 -6.91 -1.41 -0.01
C ILE A 59 -5.67 -0.58 0.26
N PHE A 60 -4.79 -0.49 -0.72
CA PHE A 60 -3.57 0.30 -0.64
C PHE A 60 -3.74 1.58 -1.43
N LYS A 61 -3.32 2.71 -0.88
CA LYS A 61 -3.35 4.01 -1.56
C LYS A 61 -2.04 4.73 -1.32
N TYR A 62 -1.59 5.48 -2.30
CA TYR A 62 -0.47 6.39 -2.06
C TYR A 62 -0.85 7.39 -0.96
N ALA A 63 0.09 7.68 -0.07
CA ALA A 63 -0.04 8.69 0.98
C ALA A 63 0.78 9.93 0.60
N ILE A 64 0.33 10.61 -0.47
CA ILE A 64 0.93 11.85 -1.02
C ILE A 64 0.01 13.03 -0.71
#